data_AF-A0A1D1Z6X1-F1
#
_entry.id   AF-A0A1D1Z6X1-F1
#
_cell.length_a   1.000
_cell.length_b   1.000
_cell.length_c   1.000
_cell.angle_alpha   90.00
_cell.angle_beta   90.00
_cell.angle_gamma   90.00
#
_symmetry.space_group_name_H-M   'P 1'
#
loop_
_entity.id
_entity.type
_entity.pdbx_description
1 polymer ?
#
loop_
_entity_poly.entity_id
_entity_poly.type
_entity_poly.pdbx_seq_one_letter_code
_entity_poly.pdbx_strand_id
1 'polypeptide(L)'
;VSCMVEMEAPCEANGKEEEPTKRKILCLHGFRTSGGFFKKQISRWDPSIFAGFDLVFLDGIFPAGGKSDIEGIYPPPYYEWFQFKEGFTEYENLDKCISFLCEYITGNGPFEGFLGFSQGAALSALLLGYQAQGKILQDHPPMKLFVSVSGCKFRDPAICDTAYREPIKVKSLHLVGEKDWLREPSEELATAFDDPLVVRHPHGHTVPRLDAVAVKQLSEWTRGFLQGADVVIAGAAENGEVGEESNRTAADGRPEVKFGLSAVAV
;
A
#
# COMPACT_ATOMS: atom_id res chain seq x y z
N VAL A 1 -5.98 61.23 41.37
CA VAL A 1 -5.03 60.23 40.80
C VAL A 1 -5.74 58.90 40.86
N SER A 2 -6.17 58.40 39.71
CA SER A 2 -7.06 57.23 39.55
C SER A 2 -6.23 55.94 39.57
N CYS A 3 -6.55 54.99 40.45
CA CYS A 3 -6.02 53.63 40.39
C CYS A 3 -6.81 52.84 39.34
N MET A 4 -6.15 52.48 38.23
CA MET A 4 -6.61 51.43 37.33
C MET A 4 -5.99 50.11 37.78
N VAL A 5 -6.83 49.10 38.00
CA VAL A 5 -6.43 47.70 38.19
C VAL A 5 -6.74 47.02 36.85
N GLU A 6 -5.72 46.61 36.10
CA GLU A 6 -5.90 45.79 34.90
C GLU A 6 -6.07 44.33 35.35
N MET A 7 -7.22 43.74 35.02
CA MET A 7 -7.44 42.30 35.11
C MET A 7 -6.92 41.67 33.82
N GLU A 8 -5.83 40.91 33.91
CA GLU A 8 -5.38 40.07 32.79
C GLU A 8 -6.38 38.91 32.57
N ALA A 9 -6.81 38.75 31.33
CA ALA A 9 -7.62 37.62 30.89
C ALA A 9 -6.76 36.35 30.77
N PRO A 10 -7.27 35.16 31.11
CA PRO A 10 -6.49 33.93 31.00
C PRO A 10 -6.32 33.54 29.52
N CYS A 11 -5.08 33.23 29.14
CA CYS A 11 -4.73 32.63 27.86
C CYS A 11 -5.47 31.31 27.67
N GLU A 12 -6.40 31.25 26.71
CA GLU A 12 -6.98 30.00 26.24
C GLU A 12 -5.91 29.23 25.45
N ALA A 13 -5.35 28.19 26.09
CA ALA A 13 -4.54 27.20 25.41
C ALA A 13 -5.46 26.41 24.46
N ASN A 14 -5.41 26.74 23.17
CA ASN A 14 -6.10 26.00 22.12
C ASN A 14 -5.36 24.68 21.86
N GLY A 15 -5.60 23.69 22.73
CA GLY A 15 -5.18 22.32 22.53
C GLY A 15 -5.99 21.72 21.39
N LYS A 16 -5.44 21.70 20.17
CA LYS A 16 -5.93 20.77 19.16
C LYS A 16 -5.57 19.37 19.66
N GLU A 17 -6.56 18.60 20.08
CA GLU A 17 -6.42 17.15 20.19
C GLU A 17 -5.87 16.66 18.85
N GLU A 18 -4.64 16.13 18.86
CA GLU A 18 -4.08 15.45 17.70
C GLU A 18 -4.94 14.20 17.47
N GLU A 19 -5.85 14.29 16.49
CA GLU A 19 -6.56 13.13 15.95
C GLU A 19 -5.56 11.99 15.73
N PRO A 20 -5.83 10.78 16.25
CA PRO A 20 -4.90 9.67 16.14
C PRO A 20 -4.53 9.46 14.67
N THR A 21 -3.23 9.46 14.36
CA THR A 21 -2.75 9.36 12.98
C THR A 21 -3.28 8.08 12.36
N LYS A 22 -4.19 8.22 11.39
CA LYS A 22 -4.78 7.07 10.70
C LYS A 22 -3.70 6.32 9.95
N ARG A 23 -3.88 5.00 9.85
CA ARG A 23 -2.92 4.13 9.16
C ARG A 23 -2.99 4.37 7.66
N LYS A 24 -1.84 4.41 6.96
CA LYS A 24 -1.82 4.77 5.54
C LYS A 24 -1.93 3.55 4.63
N ILE A 25 -2.69 3.67 3.54
CA ILE A 25 -2.69 2.75 2.40
C ILE A 25 -2.24 3.52 1.16
N LEU A 26 -1.25 3.01 0.45
CA LEU A 26 -0.81 3.61 -0.82
C LEU A 26 -1.69 3.12 -1.96
N CYS A 27 -2.27 4.05 -2.72
CA CYS A 27 -3.21 3.78 -3.79
C CYS A 27 -2.56 3.99 -5.16
N LEU A 28 -2.49 2.92 -5.97
CA LEU A 28 -1.83 2.91 -7.28
C LEU A 28 -2.86 2.78 -8.41
N HIS A 29 -2.91 3.78 -9.29
CA HIS A 29 -3.88 3.86 -10.38
C HIS A 29 -3.59 2.88 -11.54
N GLY A 30 -4.55 2.70 -12.45
CA GLY A 30 -4.40 1.86 -13.64
C GLY A 30 -3.63 2.52 -14.79
N PHE A 31 -3.31 1.75 -15.82
CA PHE A 31 -2.55 2.21 -16.99
C PHE A 31 -3.18 3.45 -17.64
N ARG A 32 -2.35 4.47 -17.90
CA ARG A 32 -2.76 5.75 -18.53
C ARG A 32 -3.91 6.45 -17.81
N THR A 33 -3.88 6.46 -16.48
CA THR A 33 -4.80 7.24 -15.65
C THR A 33 -4.02 8.11 -14.67
N SER A 34 -4.60 8.48 -13.54
CA SER A 34 -3.91 9.26 -12.50
C SER A 34 -4.43 8.88 -11.12
N GLY A 35 -3.65 9.19 -10.09
CA GLY A 35 -4.05 9.06 -8.70
C GLY A 35 -5.32 9.88 -8.42
N GLY A 36 -5.45 11.05 -9.03
CA GLY A 36 -6.67 11.87 -8.93
C GLY A 36 -7.92 11.17 -9.51
N PHE A 37 -7.79 10.53 -10.67
CA PHE A 37 -8.89 9.75 -11.24
C PHE A 37 -9.22 8.53 -10.38
N PHE A 38 -8.19 7.81 -9.90
CA PHE A 38 -8.40 6.64 -9.05
C PHE A 38 -9.08 7.02 -7.72
N LYS A 39 -8.70 8.15 -7.12
CA LYS A 39 -9.40 8.74 -5.97
C LYS A 39 -10.89 8.96 -6.25
N LYS A 40 -11.24 9.49 -7.43
CA LYS A 40 -12.64 9.70 -7.86
C LYS A 40 -13.40 8.38 -8.08
N GLN A 41 -12.71 7.31 -8.46
CA GLN A 41 -13.32 5.98 -8.56
C GLN A 41 -13.61 5.41 -7.17
N ILE A 42 -12.61 5.45 -6.28
CA ILE A 42 -12.72 4.94 -4.90
C ILE A 42 -13.69 5.77 -4.06
N SER A 43 -13.85 7.08 -4.32
CA SER A 43 -14.83 7.92 -3.60
C SER A 43 -16.29 7.53 -3.87
N ARG A 44 -16.55 6.60 -4.80
CA ARG A 44 -17.89 6.03 -5.03
C ARG A 44 -18.17 4.82 -4.15
N TRP A 45 -17.17 4.32 -3.45
CA TRP A 45 -17.33 3.27 -2.46
C TRP A 45 -17.78 3.87 -1.14
N ASP A 46 -18.43 3.05 -0.32
CA ASP A 46 -18.86 3.48 0.99
C ASP A 46 -17.64 3.83 1.87
N PRO A 47 -17.59 5.03 2.50
CA PRO A 47 -16.45 5.43 3.31
C PRO A 47 -16.15 4.50 4.50
N SER A 48 -17.15 3.73 4.97
CA SER A 48 -16.96 2.77 6.07
C SER A 48 -15.92 1.70 5.75
N ILE A 49 -15.66 1.41 4.47
CA ILE A 49 -14.68 0.40 4.06
C ILE A 49 -13.27 0.78 4.54
N PHE A 50 -12.92 2.07 4.52
CA PHE A 50 -11.57 2.52 4.88
C PHE A 50 -11.58 3.55 6.00
N ALA A 51 -12.60 3.57 6.87
CA ALA A 51 -12.79 4.63 7.87
C ALA A 51 -11.57 4.85 8.80
N GLY A 52 -10.82 3.79 9.11
CA GLY A 52 -9.59 3.84 9.93
C GLY A 52 -8.28 3.97 9.14
N PHE A 53 -8.35 4.22 7.83
CA PHE A 53 -7.19 4.36 6.97
C PHE A 53 -7.15 5.70 6.24
N ASP A 54 -5.95 6.23 6.06
CA ASP A 54 -5.67 7.33 5.15
C ASP A 54 -5.24 6.78 3.80
N LEU A 55 -6.06 7.02 2.78
CA LEU A 55 -5.77 6.61 1.40
C LEU A 55 -4.91 7.67 0.70
N VAL A 56 -3.68 7.29 0.34
CA VAL A 56 -2.71 8.16 -0.33
C VAL A 56 -2.66 7.81 -1.81
N PHE A 57 -3.19 8.66 -2.67
CA PHE A 57 -3.23 8.43 -4.11
C PHE A 57 -2.03 9.07 -4.79
N LEU A 58 -1.19 8.24 -5.41
CA LEU A 58 0.04 8.68 -6.06
C LEU A 58 -0.10 8.60 -7.59
N ASP A 59 0.54 9.53 -8.29
CA ASP A 59 0.67 9.50 -9.75
C ASP A 59 1.92 8.69 -10.16
N GLY A 60 1.82 7.97 -11.27
CA GLY A 60 2.97 7.36 -11.93
C GLY A 60 3.96 8.41 -12.44
N ILE A 61 5.24 8.03 -12.53
CA ILE A 61 6.33 8.96 -12.89
C ILE A 61 6.54 9.11 -14.39
N PHE A 62 5.90 8.28 -15.22
CA PHE A 62 6.00 8.36 -16.67
C PHE A 62 4.70 8.94 -17.24
N PRO A 63 4.77 10.03 -18.02
CA PRO A 63 3.62 10.48 -18.80
C PRO A 63 3.09 9.37 -19.70
N ALA A 64 1.78 9.32 -19.90
CA ALA A 64 1.16 8.35 -20.80
C ALA A 64 1.74 8.48 -22.22
N GLY A 65 2.27 7.37 -22.75
CA GLY A 65 2.87 7.31 -24.09
C GLY A 65 1.85 7.20 -25.23
N GLY A 66 0.57 7.26 -24.91
CA GLY A 66 -0.52 7.19 -25.89
C GLY A 66 -1.88 7.47 -25.27
N LYS A 67 -2.93 7.11 -26.03
CA LYS A 67 -4.32 7.41 -25.66
C LYS A 67 -4.72 6.78 -24.33
N SER A 68 -5.44 7.55 -23.52
CA SER A 68 -6.12 7.06 -22.32
C SER A 68 -7.60 6.76 -22.58
N ASP A 69 -8.12 5.69 -21.97
CA ASP A 69 -9.55 5.32 -22.04
C ASP A 69 -10.47 6.29 -21.28
N ILE A 70 -9.89 7.19 -20.48
CA ILE A 70 -10.63 8.19 -19.70
C ILE A 70 -10.58 9.60 -20.31
N GLU A 71 -10.02 9.73 -21.52
CA GLU A 71 -10.10 10.96 -22.31
C GLU A 71 -11.55 11.39 -22.52
N GLY A 72 -11.84 12.67 -22.25
CA GLY A 72 -13.20 13.22 -22.28
C GLY A 72 -14.06 12.88 -21.05
N ILE A 73 -13.61 11.99 -20.17
CA ILE A 73 -14.29 11.63 -18.91
C ILE A 73 -13.61 12.32 -17.71
N TYR A 74 -12.29 12.40 -17.72
CA TYR A 74 -11.48 13.05 -16.68
C TYR A 74 -10.28 13.76 -17.31
N PRO A 75 -9.94 14.99 -16.88
CA PRO A 75 -8.88 15.77 -17.52
C PRO A 75 -7.48 15.17 -17.33
N PRO A 76 -6.54 15.39 -18.28
CA PRO A 76 -5.12 15.07 -18.13
C PRO A 76 -4.46 15.91 -17.02
N PRO A 77 -3.22 15.60 -16.58
CA PRO A 77 -2.29 14.60 -17.12
C PRO A 77 -2.66 13.15 -16.79
N TYR A 78 -2.17 12.23 -17.64
CA TYR A 78 -2.25 10.78 -17.44
C TYR A 78 -0.86 10.18 -17.38
N TYR A 79 -0.74 9.10 -16.62
CA TYR A 79 0.54 8.49 -16.29
C TYR A 79 0.51 6.97 -16.44
N GLU A 80 1.70 6.42 -16.54
CA GLU A 80 2.00 4.99 -16.52
C GLU A 80 3.02 4.74 -15.41
N TRP A 81 2.91 3.59 -14.75
CA TRP A 81 3.92 3.18 -13.78
C TRP A 81 5.16 2.63 -14.48
N PHE A 82 4.95 1.89 -15.57
CA PHE A 82 5.96 1.33 -16.45
C PHE A 82 5.33 1.06 -17.82
N GLN A 83 6.15 0.95 -18.86
CA GLN A 83 5.69 0.54 -20.19
C GLN A 83 5.87 -0.98 -20.33
N PHE A 84 5.10 -1.61 -21.20
CA PHE A 84 5.23 -3.03 -21.52
C PHE A 84 5.02 -3.26 -23.01
N LYS A 85 5.64 -4.33 -23.53
CA LYS A 85 5.41 -4.76 -24.91
C LYS A 85 4.26 -5.75 -25.01
N GLU A 86 3.80 -5.97 -26.24
CA GLU A 86 2.78 -6.97 -26.54
C GLU A 86 3.18 -8.34 -25.95
N GLY A 87 2.23 -9.01 -25.29
CA GLY A 87 2.46 -10.27 -24.59
C GLY A 87 2.76 -10.13 -23.08
N PHE A 88 3.05 -8.92 -22.59
CA PHE A 88 3.35 -8.61 -21.18
C PHE A 88 4.55 -9.39 -20.63
N THR A 89 5.57 -9.67 -21.44
CA THR A 89 6.79 -10.37 -21.02
C THR A 89 8.01 -9.46 -20.91
N GLU A 90 7.93 -8.24 -21.42
CA GLU A 90 9.00 -7.23 -21.36
C GLU A 90 8.44 -5.94 -20.77
N TYR A 91 9.17 -5.35 -19.83
CA TYR A 91 8.77 -4.17 -19.07
C TYR A 91 9.86 -3.10 -19.12
N GLU A 92 9.52 -1.93 -19.63
CA GLU A 92 10.45 -0.80 -19.70
C GLU A 92 10.23 0.14 -18.52
N ASN A 93 11.33 0.62 -17.94
CA ASN A 93 11.37 1.52 -16.78
C ASN A 93 10.76 0.96 -15.47
N LEU A 94 10.47 -0.35 -15.40
CA LEU A 94 9.93 -0.99 -14.20
C LEU A 94 10.86 -0.83 -12.99
N ASP A 95 12.17 -0.98 -13.20
CA ASP A 95 13.22 -0.79 -12.20
C ASP A 95 13.17 0.62 -11.59
N LYS A 96 13.10 1.65 -12.45
CA LYS A 96 12.99 3.06 -12.02
C LYS A 96 11.70 3.31 -11.24
N CYS A 97 10.60 2.71 -11.66
CA CYS A 97 9.33 2.79 -10.93
C CYS A 97 9.42 2.15 -9.54
N ILE A 98 10.05 0.97 -9.44
CA ILE A 98 10.25 0.28 -8.15
C ILE A 98 11.12 1.15 -7.24
N SER A 99 12.23 1.70 -7.73
CA SER A 99 13.10 2.60 -6.96
C SER A 99 12.33 3.81 -6.44
N PHE A 100 11.58 4.50 -7.31
CA PHE A 100 10.75 5.65 -6.92
C PHE A 100 9.74 5.29 -5.82
N LEU A 101 9.02 4.17 -5.98
CA LEU A 101 8.04 3.75 -4.98
C LEU A 101 8.72 3.35 -3.67
N CYS A 102 9.89 2.72 -3.70
CA CYS A 102 10.63 2.39 -2.49
C CYS A 102 11.05 3.67 -1.73
N GLU A 103 11.60 4.66 -2.43
CA GLU A 103 11.96 5.95 -1.84
C GLU A 103 10.74 6.66 -1.24
N TYR A 104 9.62 6.69 -1.97
CA TYR A 104 8.38 7.31 -1.50
C TYR A 104 7.82 6.60 -0.26
N ILE A 105 7.77 5.27 -0.28
CA ILE A 105 7.24 4.44 0.81
C ILE A 105 8.07 4.62 2.09
N THR A 106 9.39 4.61 1.97
CA THR A 106 10.30 4.80 3.12
C THR A 106 10.22 6.24 3.66
N GLY A 107 10.14 7.25 2.77
CA GLY A 107 10.11 8.66 3.18
C GLY A 107 8.76 9.15 3.73
N ASN A 108 7.64 8.52 3.36
CA ASN A 108 6.28 9.00 3.68
C ASN A 108 5.46 7.99 4.51
N GLY A 109 6.03 6.83 4.79
CA GLY A 109 5.41 5.74 5.55
C GLY A 109 5.35 5.98 7.07
N PRO A 110 5.09 4.91 7.86
CA PRO A 110 4.80 3.55 7.38
C PRO A 110 3.47 3.46 6.64
N PHE A 111 3.38 2.50 5.73
CA PHE A 111 2.19 2.17 4.96
C PHE A 111 1.78 0.75 5.36
N GLU A 112 0.52 0.54 5.70
CA GLU A 112 0.01 -0.80 6.06
C GLU A 112 -0.19 -1.68 4.83
N GLY A 113 -0.19 -1.11 3.63
CA GLY A 113 -0.51 -1.87 2.44
C GLY A 113 -0.82 -1.04 1.20
N PHE A 114 -1.36 -1.75 0.21
CA PHE A 114 -1.71 -1.19 -1.08
C PHE A 114 -3.19 -1.34 -1.42
N LEU A 115 -3.70 -0.39 -2.19
CA LEU A 115 -4.93 -0.50 -2.97
C LEU A 115 -4.57 -0.21 -4.43
N GLY A 116 -4.67 -1.20 -5.31
CA GLY A 116 -4.25 -1.05 -6.70
C GLY A 116 -5.39 -1.32 -7.68
N PHE A 117 -5.37 -0.66 -8.84
CA PHE A 117 -6.19 -1.02 -9.99
C PHE A 117 -5.33 -1.40 -11.19
N SER A 118 -5.63 -2.51 -11.87
CA SER A 118 -5.01 -2.92 -13.13
C SER A 118 -3.48 -2.95 -13.03
N GLN A 119 -2.76 -2.14 -13.81
CA GLN A 119 -1.31 -1.98 -13.70
C GLN A 119 -0.84 -1.66 -12.27
N GLY A 120 -1.55 -0.81 -11.53
CA GLY A 120 -1.25 -0.49 -10.15
C GLY A 120 -1.40 -1.70 -9.22
N ALA A 121 -2.40 -2.56 -9.45
CA ALA A 121 -2.58 -3.79 -8.68
C ALA A 121 -1.49 -4.83 -8.98
N ALA A 122 -1.10 -4.99 -10.24
CA ALA A 122 0.02 -5.85 -10.64
C ALA A 122 1.32 -5.38 -9.95
N LEU A 123 1.60 -4.08 -10.01
CA LEU A 123 2.77 -3.47 -9.37
C LEU A 123 2.76 -3.63 -7.85
N SER A 124 1.62 -3.44 -7.19
CA SER A 124 1.49 -3.69 -5.75
C SER A 124 1.86 -5.12 -5.39
N ALA A 125 1.35 -6.11 -6.13
CA ALA A 125 1.66 -7.51 -5.87
C ALA A 125 3.16 -7.84 -6.07
N LEU A 126 3.78 -7.25 -7.09
CA LEU A 126 5.22 -7.35 -7.30
C LEU A 126 6.02 -6.82 -6.09
N LEU A 127 5.68 -5.61 -5.63
CA LEU A 127 6.37 -4.98 -4.50
C LEU A 127 6.21 -5.80 -3.22
N LEU A 128 5.01 -6.33 -2.95
CA LEU A 128 4.75 -7.20 -1.80
C LEU A 128 5.55 -8.51 -1.88
N GLY A 129 5.60 -9.13 -3.07
CA GLY A 129 6.40 -10.32 -3.31
C GLY A 129 7.90 -10.06 -3.09
N TYR A 130 8.42 -8.95 -3.62
CA TYR A 130 9.82 -8.58 -3.43
C TYR A 130 10.16 -8.22 -1.98
N GLN A 131 9.25 -7.53 -1.26
CA GLN A 131 9.42 -7.26 0.17
C GLN A 131 9.45 -8.57 0.97
N ALA A 132 8.56 -9.52 0.68
CA ALA A 132 8.52 -10.82 1.33
C ALA A 132 9.82 -11.64 1.15
N GLN A 133 10.52 -11.44 0.03
CA GLN A 133 11.83 -12.06 -0.25
C GLN A 133 13.02 -11.19 0.23
N GLY A 134 12.78 -10.10 0.94
CA GLY A 134 13.83 -9.19 1.44
C GLY A 134 14.60 -8.44 0.36
N LYS A 135 14.05 -8.33 -0.87
CA LYS A 135 14.71 -7.68 -2.01
C LYS A 135 14.60 -6.16 -1.97
N ILE A 136 13.51 -5.63 -1.43
CA ILE A 136 13.23 -4.20 -1.32
C ILE A 136 12.61 -3.90 0.04
N LEU A 137 12.52 -2.60 0.39
CA LEU A 137 11.78 -2.11 1.55
C LEU A 137 12.23 -2.76 2.88
N GLN A 138 13.54 -3.00 3.06
CA GLN A 138 14.09 -3.61 4.27
C GLN A 138 13.91 -2.71 5.51
N ASP A 139 13.91 -1.40 5.32
CA ASP A 139 13.74 -0.40 6.38
C ASP A 139 12.25 -0.05 6.63
N HIS A 140 11.33 -0.72 5.94
CA HIS A 140 9.89 -0.52 6.08
C HIS A 140 9.24 -1.77 6.71
N PRO A 141 8.36 -1.63 7.72
CA PRO A 141 7.68 -2.77 8.33
C PRO A 141 6.91 -3.60 7.30
N PRO A 142 6.79 -4.93 7.46
CA PRO A 142 6.00 -5.74 6.53
C PRO A 142 4.59 -5.19 6.35
N MET A 143 4.19 -5.00 5.09
CA MET A 143 2.82 -4.60 4.78
C MET A 143 1.85 -5.72 5.18
N LYS A 144 0.66 -5.31 5.62
CA LYS A 144 -0.33 -6.21 6.24
C LYS A 144 -1.52 -6.50 5.33
N LEU A 145 -1.85 -5.58 4.43
CA LEU A 145 -3.04 -5.69 3.59
C LEU A 145 -2.80 -5.32 2.12
N PHE A 146 -3.57 -5.95 1.24
CA PHE A 146 -3.60 -5.63 -0.18
C PHE A 146 -5.03 -5.71 -0.73
N VAL A 147 -5.48 -4.65 -1.39
CA VAL A 147 -6.71 -4.66 -2.17
C VAL A 147 -6.38 -4.56 -3.65
N SER A 148 -6.61 -5.64 -4.38
CA SER A 148 -6.41 -5.77 -5.82
C SER A 148 -7.73 -5.53 -6.54
N VAL A 149 -7.74 -4.63 -7.53
CA VAL A 149 -8.85 -4.49 -8.47
C VAL A 149 -8.32 -4.81 -9.87
N SER A 150 -8.76 -5.93 -10.45
CA SER A 150 -8.32 -6.39 -11.79
C SER A 150 -6.79 -6.46 -11.98
N GLY A 151 -6.02 -6.84 -10.95
CA GLY A 151 -4.57 -7.03 -11.06
C GLY A 151 -4.18 -8.34 -11.73
N CYS A 152 -2.95 -8.47 -12.20
CA CYS A 152 -2.40 -9.72 -12.72
C CYS A 152 -0.95 -9.95 -12.25
N LYS A 153 -0.45 -11.17 -12.40
CA LYS A 153 0.98 -11.46 -12.23
C LYS A 153 1.78 -10.83 -13.37
N PHE A 154 3.00 -10.41 -13.06
CA PHE A 154 4.02 -10.25 -14.09
C PHE A 154 4.29 -11.61 -14.76
N ARG A 155 4.68 -11.62 -16.04
CA ARG A 155 4.97 -12.85 -16.81
C ARG A 155 6.44 -13.07 -17.09
N ASP A 156 7.30 -12.12 -16.75
CA ASP A 156 8.74 -12.31 -16.81
C ASP A 156 9.14 -13.43 -15.82
N PRO A 157 9.81 -14.52 -16.27
CA PRO A 157 10.15 -15.64 -15.41
C PRO A 157 11.01 -15.25 -14.20
N ALA A 158 11.98 -14.34 -14.35
CA ALA A 158 12.84 -13.91 -13.25
C ALA A 158 12.04 -13.13 -12.19
N ILE A 159 11.04 -12.36 -12.63
CA ILE A 159 10.09 -11.73 -11.71
C ILE A 159 9.26 -12.80 -11.00
N CYS A 160 8.68 -13.75 -11.74
CA CYS A 160 7.86 -14.82 -11.17
C CYS A 160 8.61 -15.66 -10.12
N ASP A 161 9.82 -16.10 -10.46
CA ASP A 161 10.69 -16.94 -9.63
C ASP A 161 11.17 -16.22 -8.36
N THR A 162 10.96 -14.90 -8.28
CA THR A 162 11.23 -14.09 -7.10
C THR A 162 9.95 -13.69 -6.38
N ALA A 163 9.09 -12.90 -7.02
CA ALA A 163 7.92 -12.28 -6.39
C ALA A 163 6.85 -13.29 -5.97
N TYR A 164 6.70 -14.38 -6.71
CA TYR A 164 5.64 -15.38 -6.51
C TYR A 164 6.19 -16.76 -6.15
N ARG A 165 7.46 -16.82 -5.72
CA ARG A 165 8.16 -18.06 -5.35
C ARG A 165 7.45 -18.82 -4.23
N GLU A 166 7.05 -18.06 -3.20
CA GLU A 166 6.33 -18.56 -2.03
C GLU A 166 5.01 -17.79 -1.89
N PRO A 167 3.97 -18.37 -1.28
CA PRO A 167 2.73 -17.65 -1.03
C PRO A 167 2.96 -16.36 -0.23
N ILE A 168 2.50 -15.24 -0.77
CA ILE A 168 2.59 -13.93 -0.14
C ILE A 168 1.66 -13.91 1.08
N LYS A 169 2.23 -13.73 2.27
CA LYS A 169 1.50 -13.79 3.56
C LYS A 169 0.66 -12.57 3.90
N VAL A 170 0.78 -11.51 3.10
CA VAL A 170 -0.04 -10.30 3.21
C VAL A 170 -1.50 -10.67 2.96
N LYS A 171 -2.39 -10.28 3.86
CA LYS A 171 -3.82 -10.55 3.68
C LYS A 171 -4.33 -9.76 2.49
N SER A 172 -4.98 -10.44 1.56
CA SER A 172 -5.38 -9.82 0.30
C SER A 172 -6.86 -9.99 0.01
N LEU A 173 -7.40 -8.97 -0.67
CA LEU A 173 -8.74 -8.94 -1.22
C LEU A 173 -8.64 -8.66 -2.72
N HIS A 174 -9.28 -9.49 -3.54
CA HIS A 174 -9.23 -9.38 -5.01
C HIS A 174 -10.64 -9.17 -5.56
N LEU A 175 -10.85 -8.01 -6.18
CA LEU A 175 -12.05 -7.67 -6.92
C LEU A 175 -11.87 -8.07 -8.39
N VAL A 176 -12.70 -9.00 -8.85
CA VAL A 176 -12.59 -9.63 -10.18
C VAL A 176 -13.86 -9.39 -11.00
N GLY A 177 -13.70 -8.78 -12.18
CA GLY A 177 -14.80 -8.58 -13.12
C GLY A 177 -15.11 -9.83 -13.94
N GLU A 178 -16.36 -10.28 -13.94
CA GLU A 178 -16.79 -11.47 -14.68
C GLU A 178 -16.68 -11.33 -16.20
N LYS A 179 -16.72 -10.09 -16.69
CA LYS A 179 -16.58 -9.72 -18.11
C LYS A 179 -15.23 -9.09 -18.40
N ASP A 180 -14.30 -9.10 -17.44
CA ASP A 180 -12.97 -8.54 -17.60
C ASP A 180 -12.10 -9.51 -18.42
N TRP A 181 -11.34 -8.98 -19.38
CA TRP A 181 -10.36 -9.76 -20.13
C TRP A 181 -9.19 -10.20 -19.23
N LEU A 182 -8.99 -9.52 -18.10
CA LEU A 182 -8.09 -9.92 -17.02
C LEU A 182 -8.73 -10.81 -15.95
N ARG A 183 -9.95 -11.32 -16.14
CA ARG A 183 -10.62 -12.18 -15.13
C ARG A 183 -9.74 -13.35 -14.68
N GLU A 184 -9.31 -14.19 -15.63
CA GLU A 184 -8.47 -15.36 -15.35
C GLU A 184 -7.09 -14.96 -14.79
N PRO A 185 -6.36 -13.98 -15.38
CA PRO A 185 -5.14 -13.45 -14.77
C PRO A 185 -5.31 -12.88 -13.34
N SER A 186 -6.47 -12.31 -13.02
CA SER A 186 -6.78 -11.79 -11.69
C SER A 186 -7.01 -12.90 -10.68
N GLU A 187 -7.72 -13.95 -11.10
CA GLU A 187 -7.89 -15.16 -10.28
C GLU A 187 -6.54 -15.86 -10.08
N GLU A 188 -5.70 -15.91 -11.11
CA GLU A 188 -4.34 -16.45 -11.02
C GLU A 188 -3.48 -15.64 -10.04
N LEU A 189 -3.56 -14.31 -10.07
CA LEU A 189 -2.87 -13.45 -9.11
C LEU A 189 -3.31 -13.75 -7.67
N ALA A 190 -4.61 -13.93 -7.44
CA ALA A 190 -5.13 -14.24 -6.11
C ALA A 190 -4.47 -15.51 -5.52
N THR A 191 -4.20 -16.52 -6.35
CA THR A 191 -3.53 -17.76 -5.89
C THR A 191 -2.08 -17.57 -5.40
N ALA A 192 -1.46 -16.42 -5.67
CA ALA A 192 -0.13 -16.08 -5.13
C ALA A 192 -0.17 -15.67 -3.66
N PHE A 193 -1.35 -15.41 -3.09
CA PHE A 193 -1.52 -14.94 -1.72
C PHE A 193 -2.05 -16.05 -0.82
N ASP A 194 -1.72 -15.96 0.46
CA ASP A 194 -2.20 -16.88 1.50
C ASP A 194 -3.63 -16.54 1.92
N ASP A 195 -4.57 -17.45 1.67
CA ASP A 195 -6.00 -17.30 2.02
C ASP A 195 -6.61 -15.97 1.52
N PRO A 196 -6.64 -15.73 0.19
CA PRO A 196 -7.14 -14.49 -0.40
C PRO A 196 -8.67 -14.43 -0.33
N LEU A 197 -9.21 -13.25 -0.05
CA LEU A 197 -10.63 -13.01 -0.23
C LEU A 197 -10.92 -12.58 -1.68
N VAL A 198 -11.72 -13.35 -2.41
CA VAL A 198 -12.09 -13.02 -3.80
C VAL A 198 -13.55 -12.58 -3.88
N VAL A 199 -13.79 -11.39 -4.43
CA VAL A 199 -15.13 -10.81 -4.62
C VAL A 199 -15.34 -10.57 -6.12
N ARG A 200 -16.34 -11.22 -6.71
CA ARG A 200 -16.66 -11.11 -8.14
C ARG A 200 -17.70 -10.02 -8.37
N HIS A 201 -17.64 -9.35 -9.53
CA HIS A 201 -18.64 -8.35 -9.95
C HIS A 201 -18.99 -8.46 -11.44
N PRO A 202 -20.21 -8.06 -11.88
CA PRO A 202 -20.71 -8.37 -13.23
C PRO A 202 -20.14 -7.51 -14.38
N HIS A 203 -19.25 -6.56 -14.05
CA HIS A 203 -18.66 -5.61 -14.99
C HIS A 203 -17.35 -6.12 -15.62
N GLY A 204 -16.87 -5.37 -16.63
CA GLY A 204 -15.57 -5.60 -17.27
C GLY A 204 -14.41 -4.95 -16.51
N HIS A 205 -13.40 -4.48 -17.25
CA HIS A 205 -12.19 -3.87 -16.71
C HIS A 205 -12.43 -2.49 -16.11
N THR A 206 -12.88 -2.43 -14.85
CA THR A 206 -13.21 -1.17 -14.16
C THR A 206 -13.09 -1.34 -12.65
N VAL A 207 -12.87 -0.22 -11.95
CA VAL A 207 -13.19 -0.15 -10.52
C VAL A 207 -14.72 -0.27 -10.37
N PRO A 208 -15.23 -1.32 -9.68
CA PRO A 208 -16.66 -1.57 -9.61
C PRO A 208 -17.36 -0.55 -8.70
N ARG A 209 -18.67 -0.36 -8.91
CA ARG A 209 -19.54 0.07 -7.80
C ARG A 209 -19.83 -1.15 -6.95
N LEU A 210 -19.76 -0.98 -5.63
CA LEU A 210 -20.00 -2.05 -4.67
C LEU A 210 -21.46 -2.02 -4.24
N ASP A 211 -22.10 -3.19 -4.21
CA ASP A 211 -23.41 -3.35 -3.59
C ASP A 211 -23.28 -3.44 -2.06
N ALA A 212 -24.40 -3.48 -1.35
CA ALA A 212 -24.42 -3.53 0.11
C ALA A 212 -23.71 -4.77 0.69
N VAL A 213 -23.71 -5.90 -0.05
CA VAL A 213 -23.06 -7.14 0.38
C VAL A 213 -21.55 -6.99 0.31
N ALA A 214 -21.03 -6.52 -0.84
CA ALA A 214 -19.62 -6.26 -1.02
C ALA A 214 -19.11 -5.16 -0.07
N VAL A 215 -19.87 -4.07 0.12
CA VAL A 215 -19.54 -3.03 1.11
C VAL A 215 -19.40 -3.64 2.50
N LYS A 216 -20.39 -4.42 2.97
CA LYS A 216 -20.32 -5.05 4.29
C LYS A 216 -19.08 -5.94 4.42
N GLN A 217 -18.85 -6.80 3.44
CA GLN A 217 -17.73 -7.74 3.44
C GLN A 217 -16.37 -7.03 3.46
N LEU A 218 -16.20 -5.98 2.65
CA LEU A 218 -14.98 -5.17 2.61
C LEU A 218 -14.78 -4.40 3.94
N SER A 219 -15.84 -3.80 4.49
CA SER A 219 -15.78 -3.07 5.77
C SER A 219 -15.51 -3.97 6.98
N GLU A 220 -15.93 -5.24 6.95
CA GLU A 220 -15.59 -6.22 7.98
C GLU A 220 -14.13 -6.67 7.83
N TRP A 221 -13.68 -6.93 6.59
CA TRP A 221 -12.32 -7.34 6.28
C TRP A 221 -11.29 -6.28 6.70
N THR A 222 -11.50 -5.00 6.35
CA THR A 222 -10.57 -3.90 6.70
C THR A 222 -10.56 -3.60 8.20
N ARG A 223 -11.69 -3.77 8.89
CA ARG A 223 -11.79 -3.54 10.35
C ARG A 223 -10.99 -4.56 11.15
N GLY A 224 -10.83 -5.78 10.64
CA GLY A 224 -10.01 -6.81 11.26
C GLY A 224 -8.55 -6.37 11.51
N PHE A 225 -8.02 -5.47 10.67
CA PHE A 225 -6.67 -4.93 10.84
C PHE A 225 -6.58 -3.85 11.94
N LEU A 226 -7.69 -3.17 12.24
CA LEU A 226 -7.74 -2.10 13.23
C LEU A 226 -7.80 -2.67 14.66
N GLN A 227 -8.60 -3.72 14.85
CA GLN A 227 -8.84 -4.36 16.16
C GLN A 227 -7.61 -5.07 16.76
N GLY A 228 -6.59 -5.36 15.94
CA GLY A 228 -5.34 -5.98 16.41
C GLY A 228 -4.33 -5.03 17.06
N ALA A 229 -4.52 -3.70 17.01
CA ALA A 229 -3.57 -2.74 17.60
C ALA A 229 -3.96 -2.24 18.99
N ASP A 230 -5.24 -2.29 19.35
CA ASP A 230 -5.72 -1.76 20.63
C ASP A 230 -5.28 -2.61 21.83
N VAL A 231 -4.88 -3.87 21.61
CA VAL A 231 -4.40 -4.77 22.67
C VAL A 231 -2.96 -4.44 23.10
N VAL A 232 -2.14 -3.86 22.22
CA VAL A 232 -0.72 -3.59 22.52
C VAL A 232 -0.56 -2.34 23.40
N ILE A 233 -1.45 -1.35 23.27
CA ILE A 233 -1.40 -0.12 24.09
C ILE A 233 -1.89 -0.39 25.53
N ALA A 234 -2.86 -1.29 25.71
CA ALA A 234 -3.35 -1.65 27.05
C ALA A 234 -2.35 -2.47 27.89
N GLY A 235 -1.42 -3.19 27.25
CA GLY A 235 -0.44 -4.05 27.94
C GLY A 235 0.83 -3.34 28.42
N ALA A 236 1.05 -2.07 28.07
CA ALA A 236 2.23 -1.31 28.46
C ALA A 236 2.04 -0.42 29.72
N ALA A 237 0.80 -0.34 30.25
CA ALA A 237 0.46 0.53 31.38
C ALA A 237 0.48 -0.17 32.76
N GLU A 238 0.67 -1.48 32.81
CA GLU A 238 0.78 -2.22 34.08
C GLU A 238 2.10 -2.98 34.11
N ASN A 239 3.12 -2.37 34.73
CA ASN A 239 4.15 -3.01 35.57
C ASN A 239 5.24 -1.97 35.90
N GLY A 240 4.99 -1.15 36.92
CA GLY A 240 6.02 -0.37 37.61
C GLY A 240 6.22 -0.92 39.02
N GLU A 241 7.46 -1.36 39.31
CA GLU A 241 8.20 -1.41 40.60
C GLU A 241 9.22 -2.59 40.56
N VAL A 242 10.52 -2.37 40.34
CA VAL A 242 11.66 -1.95 41.23
C VAL A 242 12.43 -3.13 41.88
N GLY A 243 13.77 -3.11 41.71
CA GLY A 243 14.81 -3.90 42.40
C GLY A 243 15.36 -5.05 41.55
N GLU A 244 16.66 -5.28 41.31
CA GLU A 244 17.88 -5.04 42.09
C GLU A 244 19.12 -5.08 41.16
N GLU A 245 20.18 -4.36 41.53
CA GLU A 245 21.50 -4.36 40.88
C GLU A 245 22.19 -5.73 40.97
N SER A 246 22.88 -6.16 39.90
CA SER A 246 24.21 -6.77 40.08
C SER A 246 25.11 -6.61 38.85
N ASN A 247 26.35 -6.30 39.17
CA ASN A 247 27.47 -5.89 38.34
C ASN A 247 28.16 -7.11 37.66
N ARG A 248 28.60 -7.00 36.40
CA ARG A 248 29.78 -7.70 35.83
C ARG A 248 30.11 -7.28 34.37
N THR A 249 31.16 -6.45 34.25
CA THR A 249 32.30 -6.47 33.30
C THR A 249 32.17 -7.04 31.87
N ALA A 250 32.37 -6.13 30.90
CA ALA A 250 33.27 -6.16 29.73
C ALA A 250 33.35 -7.39 28.79
N ALA A 251 33.05 -7.18 27.50
CA ALA A 251 33.99 -7.46 26.40
C ALA A 251 33.49 -6.87 25.07
N ASP A 252 34.48 -6.44 24.30
CA ASP A 252 34.51 -5.78 23.00
C ASP A 252 34.09 -6.68 21.83
N GLY A 253 33.71 -6.08 20.68
CA GLY A 253 33.55 -6.81 19.42
C GLY A 253 32.44 -6.32 18.50
N ARG A 254 32.65 -5.20 17.80
CA ARG A 254 31.89 -4.90 16.56
C ARG A 254 32.43 -5.77 15.41
N PRO A 255 31.58 -6.37 14.56
CA PRO A 255 31.96 -6.69 13.20
C PRO A 255 31.51 -5.59 12.24
N GLU A 256 32.48 -5.00 11.55
CA GLU A 256 32.28 -4.23 10.32
C GLU A 256 31.68 -5.15 9.24
N VAL A 257 30.58 -4.74 8.60
CA VAL A 257 30.06 -5.41 7.41
C VAL A 257 30.57 -4.67 6.17
N LYS A 258 31.51 -5.30 5.46
CA LYS A 258 31.97 -4.87 4.13
C LYS A 258 30.96 -5.29 3.07
N PHE A 259 30.39 -4.33 2.35
CA PHE A 259 29.64 -4.60 1.11
C PHE A 259 30.63 -4.80 -0.04
N GLY A 260 30.74 -6.04 -0.53
CA GLY A 260 31.39 -6.35 -1.79
C GLY A 260 30.40 -6.28 -2.94
N LEU A 261 30.48 -5.23 -3.76
CA LEU A 261 29.95 -5.26 -5.12
C LEU A 261 30.85 -6.18 -5.96
N SER A 262 30.26 -7.15 -6.66
CA SER A 262 30.89 -7.77 -7.82
C SER A 262 29.86 -7.93 -8.92
N ALA A 263 30.00 -7.10 -9.94
CA ALA A 263 29.42 -7.28 -11.26
C ALA A 263 30.27 -8.27 -12.07
N VAL A 264 29.66 -9.26 -12.72
CA VAL A 264 30.15 -9.99 -13.91
C VAL A 264 28.87 -10.61 -14.53
N ALA A 265 28.31 -10.20 -15.67
CA ALA A 265 28.83 -10.17 -17.05
C ALA A 265 29.18 -11.56 -17.62
N VAL A 266 28.18 -12.32 -18.07
CA VAL A 266 28.20 -13.11 -19.32
C VAL A 266 26.79 -13.10 -19.90
#